data_AF-A0A9P8TPI5-F1
#
_entry.id   AF-A0A9P8TPI5-F1
#
_cell.length_a   1.000
_cell.length_b   1.000
_cell.length_c   1.000
_cell.angle_alpha   90.00
_cell.angle_beta   90.00
_cell.angle_gamma   90.00
#
_symmetry.space_group_name_H-M   'P 1'
#
loop_
_entity.id
_entity.type
_entity.pdbx_description
1 polymer ?
#
loop_
_entity_poly.entity_id
_entity_poly.type
_entity_poly.pdbx_seq_one_letter_code
_entity_poly.pdbx_strand_id
1 'polypeptide(L)'
;KGNIDWTPEVQKAKSSSSFLKNQQFLVYNSSSMTNKLYIRDLTPTSILSTLLFGGSLNYELNHKTRTSPGIVLDDWLPIKTWSKNAVLIKELRTLLDDTVRDKLEYGSDKAKNNDILDLIKELLESEGRI
;
A
#
# COMPACT_ATOMS: atom_id res chain seq x y z
N LYS A 1 47.06 -24.34 -21.92
CA LYS A 1 46.89 -23.06 -21.17
C LYS A 1 45.43 -22.64 -21.31
N GLY A 2 44.61 -22.93 -20.30
CA GLY A 2 43.21 -22.49 -20.29
C GLY A 2 43.15 -21.02 -19.91
N ASN A 3 42.48 -20.21 -20.73
CA ASN A 3 42.25 -18.81 -20.43
C ASN A 3 41.15 -18.75 -19.36
N ILE A 4 41.48 -18.26 -18.17
CA ILE A 4 40.54 -18.10 -17.06
C ILE A 4 39.99 -16.68 -17.17
N ASP A 5 38.71 -16.57 -17.46
CA ASP A 5 38.01 -15.31 -17.54
C ASP A 5 37.72 -14.80 -16.11
N TRP A 6 38.23 -13.62 -15.78
CA TRP A 6 38.09 -12.96 -14.47
C TRP A 6 36.96 -11.93 -14.44
N THR A 7 36.10 -11.91 -15.47
CA THR A 7 34.97 -10.99 -15.50
C THR A 7 34.03 -11.30 -14.32
N PRO A 8 33.76 -10.36 -13.41
CA PRO A 8 32.88 -10.60 -12.28
C PRO A 8 31.45 -10.84 -12.81
N GLU A 9 31.03 -12.10 -12.80
CA GLU A 9 29.64 -12.45 -13.09
C GLU A 9 28.80 -12.01 -11.89
N VAL A 10 27.97 -10.97 -12.08
CA VAL A 10 26.94 -10.63 -11.12
C VAL A 10 26.03 -11.85 -11.02
N GLN A 11 26.15 -12.60 -9.92
CA GLN A 11 25.25 -13.70 -9.63
C GLN A 11 23.83 -13.14 -9.73
N LYS A 12 23.09 -13.53 -10.79
CA LYS A 12 21.67 -13.23 -10.89
C LYS A 12 21.03 -13.79 -9.63
N ALA A 13 20.65 -12.90 -8.72
CA ALA A 13 20.01 -13.28 -7.48
C ALA A 13 18.90 -14.29 -7.81
N LYS A 14 18.98 -15.48 -7.18
CA LYS A 14 17.96 -16.52 -7.30
C LYS A 14 16.60 -15.86 -7.10
N SER A 15 15.73 -16.02 -8.10
CA SER A 15 14.52 -15.22 -8.36
C SER A 15 13.64 -14.96 -7.12
N SER A 16 13.94 -13.92 -6.36
CA SER A 16 12.97 -13.20 -5.52
C SER A 16 12.09 -12.26 -6.37
N SER A 17 12.53 -11.99 -7.62
CA SER A 17 11.85 -11.11 -8.58
C SER A 17 10.50 -11.63 -9.08
N SER A 18 10.18 -12.91 -8.91
CA SER A 18 8.87 -13.45 -9.32
C SER A 18 7.74 -13.01 -8.39
N PHE A 19 8.01 -12.85 -7.10
CA PHE A 19 6.99 -12.42 -6.12
C PHE A 19 6.62 -10.95 -6.29
N LEU A 20 7.60 -10.09 -6.60
CA LEU A 20 7.38 -8.65 -6.82
C LEU A 20 6.66 -8.34 -8.15
N LYS A 21 6.65 -9.27 -9.12
CA LYS A 21 6.04 -9.03 -10.44
C LYS A 21 4.52 -8.93 -10.41
N ASN A 22 3.87 -9.54 -9.42
CA ASN A 22 2.41 -9.57 -9.33
C ASN A 22 1.86 -8.52 -8.35
N GLN A 23 2.72 -7.67 -7.79
CA GLN A 23 2.35 -6.72 -6.74
C GLN A 23 2.24 -5.33 -7.34
N GLN A 24 1.09 -4.67 -7.13
CA GLN A 24 0.81 -3.36 -7.72
C GLN A 24 1.50 -2.22 -6.94
N PHE A 25 1.73 -2.39 -5.64
CA PHE A 25 2.36 -1.40 -4.78
C PHE A 25 3.47 -2.01 -3.91
N LEU A 26 4.45 -1.18 -3.58
CA LEU A 26 5.63 -1.53 -2.77
C LEU A 26 5.89 -0.40 -1.78
N VAL A 27 6.15 -0.77 -0.52
CA VAL A 27 6.69 0.13 0.50
C VAL A 27 8.17 -0.15 0.65
N TYR A 28 8.97 0.88 0.88
CA TYR A 28 10.42 0.75 1.06
C TYR A 28 10.90 1.56 2.27
N ASN A 29 11.95 1.06 2.93
CA ASN A 29 12.50 1.71 4.12
C ASN A 29 13.57 2.76 3.79
N SER A 30 14.46 2.46 2.82
CA SER A 30 15.50 3.41 2.44
C SER A 30 15.80 3.40 0.95
N SER A 31 16.19 4.54 0.43
CA SER A 31 16.69 4.69 -0.93
C SER A 31 18.05 5.39 -0.92
N SER A 32 18.90 5.05 -1.88
CA SER A 32 20.19 5.70 -2.08
C SER A 32 20.45 5.87 -3.56
N MET A 33 20.78 7.09 -3.97
CA MET A 33 21.10 7.43 -5.34
C MET A 33 22.62 7.59 -5.47
N THR A 34 23.24 6.76 -6.31
CA THR A 34 24.63 6.95 -6.74
C THR A 34 24.63 7.27 -8.23
N ASN A 35 24.82 6.25 -9.07
CA ASN A 35 24.62 6.33 -10.52
C ASN A 35 23.20 5.86 -10.92
N LYS A 36 22.56 5.06 -10.05
CA LYS A 36 21.17 4.61 -10.20
C LYS A 36 20.48 4.69 -8.84
N LEU A 37 19.16 4.73 -8.86
CA LEU A 37 18.36 4.68 -7.65
C LEU A 37 18.32 3.25 -7.14
N TYR A 38 18.89 3.02 -5.97
CA TYR A 38 18.81 1.75 -5.27
C TYR A 38 17.81 1.89 -4.13
N ILE A 39 16.84 0.97 -4.09
CA ILE A 39 15.83 0.91 -3.03
C ILE A 39 16.11 -0.33 -2.19
N ARG A 40 16.08 -0.20 -0.86
CA ARG A 40 16.35 -1.26 0.12
C ARG A 40 15.11 -1.54 0.96
N ASP A 41 15.02 -2.79 1.41
CA ASP A 41 13.96 -3.32 2.28
C ASP A 41 12.56 -3.12 1.68
N LEU A 42 12.32 -3.74 0.52
CA LEU A 42 11.03 -3.71 -0.16
C LEU A 42 10.02 -4.63 0.54
N THR A 43 8.86 -4.09 0.88
CA THR A 43 7.70 -4.83 1.40
C THR A 43 6.54 -4.65 0.42
N PRO A 44 6.08 -5.73 -0.25
CA PRO A 44 4.88 -5.66 -1.07
C PRO A 44 3.66 -5.26 -0.27
N THR A 45 2.80 -4.46 -0.88
CA THR A 45 1.64 -3.90 -0.19
C THR A 45 0.44 -3.91 -1.11
N SER A 46 -0.72 -4.16 -0.53
CA SER A 46 -1.97 -4.25 -1.26
C SER A 46 -2.55 -2.87 -1.55
N ILE A 47 -3.55 -2.81 -2.44
CA ILE A 47 -4.21 -1.56 -2.81
C ILE A 47 -5.00 -1.03 -1.61
N LEU A 48 -5.71 -1.91 -0.91
CA LEU A 48 -6.50 -1.52 0.26
C LEU A 48 -5.62 -0.98 1.39
N SER A 49 -4.46 -1.62 1.65
CA SER A 49 -3.49 -1.14 2.63
C SER A 49 -3.02 0.28 2.29
N THR A 50 -2.66 0.49 1.02
CA THR A 50 -2.24 1.81 0.52
C THR A 50 -3.39 2.82 0.61
N LEU A 51 -4.63 2.38 0.36
CA LEU A 51 -5.84 3.17 0.48
C LEU A 51 -6.31 3.40 1.91
N LEU A 52 -5.87 2.64 2.92
CA LEU A 52 -6.20 2.87 4.32
C LEU A 52 -5.18 3.78 4.99
N PHE A 53 -3.89 3.50 4.78
CA PHE A 53 -2.78 4.16 5.48
C PHE A 53 -2.04 5.22 4.65
N GLY A 54 -2.45 5.43 3.40
CA GLY A 54 -1.85 6.44 2.52
C GLY A 54 -2.32 7.88 2.80
N GLY A 55 -1.94 8.79 1.91
CA GLY A 55 -2.27 10.21 1.98
C GLY A 55 -3.75 10.55 1.74
N SER A 56 -4.02 11.82 1.40
CA SER A 56 -5.39 12.34 1.21
C SER A 56 -6.14 11.60 0.09
N LEU A 57 -7.47 11.43 0.25
CA LEU A 57 -8.33 10.85 -0.78
C LEU A 57 -9.18 11.94 -1.43
N ASN A 58 -8.91 12.19 -2.71
CA ASN A 58 -9.62 13.16 -3.53
C ASN A 58 -10.47 12.45 -4.61
N TYR A 59 -11.56 13.10 -5.00
CA TYR A 59 -12.48 12.56 -6.02
C TYR A 59 -12.24 13.24 -7.35
N GLU A 60 -12.01 12.47 -8.41
CA GLU A 60 -11.92 13.03 -9.76
C GLU A 60 -13.31 13.19 -10.36
N LEU A 61 -13.87 14.38 -10.18
CA LEU A 61 -15.17 14.77 -10.73
C LEU A 61 -15.07 15.32 -12.16
N ASN A 62 -13.86 15.55 -12.67
CA ASN A 62 -13.60 16.22 -13.95
C ASN A 62 -13.80 15.31 -15.18
N HIS A 63 -13.98 14.00 -14.99
CA HIS A 63 -14.10 13.07 -16.10
C HIS A 63 -15.51 13.14 -16.72
N LYS A 64 -15.67 13.90 -17.81
CA LYS A 64 -16.93 14.08 -18.58
C LYS A 64 -17.44 12.80 -19.28
N THR A 65 -16.80 11.64 -19.09
CA THR A 65 -17.25 10.38 -19.69
C THR A 65 -18.15 9.61 -18.74
N ARG A 66 -19.09 8.84 -19.28
CA ARG A 66 -20.08 7.99 -18.57
C ARG A 66 -19.48 6.86 -17.70
N THR A 67 -18.17 6.77 -17.55
CA THR A 67 -17.48 5.73 -16.76
C THR A 67 -17.08 6.32 -15.42
N SER A 68 -17.62 5.71 -14.35
CA SER A 68 -17.46 5.99 -12.92
C SER A 68 -16.35 6.98 -12.52
N PRO A 69 -16.66 8.04 -11.74
CA PRO A 69 -15.65 8.95 -11.18
C PRO A 69 -14.67 8.16 -10.32
N GLY A 70 -13.39 8.16 -10.72
CA GLY A 70 -12.31 7.54 -9.98
C GLY A 70 -11.92 8.34 -8.75
N ILE A 71 -11.03 7.78 -7.93
CA ILE A 71 -10.41 8.51 -6.82
C ILE A 71 -8.93 8.67 -7.06
N VAL A 72 -8.36 9.72 -6.51
CA VAL A 72 -6.91 9.95 -6.50
C VAL A 72 -6.43 9.94 -5.07
N LEU A 73 -5.45 9.09 -4.80
CA LEU A 73 -4.73 9.08 -3.54
C LEU A 73 -3.53 10.03 -3.66
N ASP A 74 -3.45 10.97 -2.71
CA ASP A 74 -2.34 11.90 -2.51
C ASP A 74 -1.98 12.73 -3.76
N ASP A 75 -2.99 13.03 -4.57
CA ASP A 75 -2.87 13.80 -5.83
C ASP A 75 -1.92 13.22 -6.90
N TRP A 76 -1.43 11.99 -6.73
CA TRP A 76 -0.55 11.33 -7.70
C TRP A 76 -1.04 9.96 -8.18
N LEU A 77 -1.85 9.25 -7.38
CA LEU A 77 -2.25 7.89 -7.67
C LEU A 77 -3.73 7.78 -8.04
N PRO A 78 -4.08 7.79 -9.34
CA PRO A 78 -5.46 7.56 -9.78
C PRO A 78 -5.83 6.08 -9.63
N ILE A 79 -6.91 5.82 -8.91
CA ILE A 79 -7.46 4.50 -8.63
C ILE A 79 -8.85 4.41 -9.27
N LYS A 80 -8.99 3.42 -10.17
CA LYS A 80 -10.26 3.10 -10.82
C LYS A 80 -11.15 2.31 -9.85
N THR A 81 -11.92 3.02 -9.05
CA THR A 81 -12.93 2.43 -8.18
C THR A 81 -14.23 3.23 -8.27
N TRP A 82 -15.34 2.61 -7.88
CA TRP A 82 -16.61 3.31 -7.81
C TRP A 82 -16.57 4.28 -6.64
N SER A 83 -17.11 5.48 -6.82
CA SER A 83 -17.10 6.52 -5.77
C SER A 83 -17.74 6.06 -4.46
N LYS A 84 -18.70 5.11 -4.51
CA LYS A 84 -19.26 4.45 -3.32
C LYS A 84 -18.21 3.73 -2.47
N ASN A 85 -17.33 2.95 -3.09
CA ASN A 85 -16.27 2.22 -2.38
C ASN A 85 -15.28 3.21 -1.75
N ALA A 86 -15.01 4.32 -2.43
CA ALA A 86 -14.14 5.36 -1.90
C ALA A 86 -14.71 6.07 -0.67
N VAL A 87 -16.02 6.37 -0.67
CA VAL A 87 -16.70 6.93 0.49
C VAL A 87 -16.63 5.96 1.67
N LEU A 88 -16.84 4.66 1.43
CA LEU A 88 -16.72 3.63 2.48
C LEU A 88 -15.30 3.56 3.06
N ILE A 89 -14.27 3.58 2.21
CA ILE A 89 -12.87 3.58 2.67
C ILE A 89 -12.55 4.84 3.46
N LYS A 90 -13.06 6.00 3.03
CA LYS A 90 -12.88 7.26 3.75
C LYS A 90 -13.53 7.21 5.14
N GLU A 91 -14.72 6.63 5.26
CA GLU A 91 -15.39 6.44 6.54
C GLU A 91 -14.62 5.46 7.44
N LEU A 92 -14.14 4.36 6.86
CA LEU A 92 -13.33 3.38 7.58
C LEU A 92 -12.03 3.98 8.13
N ARG A 93 -11.40 4.91 7.39
CA ARG A 93 -10.24 5.67 7.87
C ARG A 93 -10.58 6.54 9.08
N THR A 94 -11.68 7.28 9.03
CA THR A 94 -12.12 8.11 10.16
C THR A 94 -12.32 7.26 11.42
N LEU A 95 -13.02 6.13 11.27
CA LEU A 95 -13.26 5.19 12.37
C LEU A 95 -11.96 4.57 12.93
N LEU A 96 -11.02 4.24 12.04
CA LEU A 96 -9.70 3.74 12.44
C LEU A 96 -8.92 4.80 13.20
N ASP A 97 -8.84 6.02 12.68
CA ASP A 97 -8.12 7.15 13.29
C ASP A 97 -8.69 7.49 14.67
N ASP A 98 -10.01 7.49 14.81
CA ASP A 98 -10.69 7.71 16.08
C ASP A 98 -10.39 6.59 17.08
N THR A 99 -10.39 5.34 16.64
CA THR A 99 -10.05 4.19 17.48
C THR A 99 -8.58 4.22 17.93
N VAL A 100 -7.67 4.60 17.03
CA VAL A 100 -6.25 4.78 17.36
C VAL A 100 -6.07 5.92 18.36
N ARG A 101 -6.77 7.05 18.16
CA ARG A 101 -6.75 8.18 19.08
C ARG A 101 -7.25 7.79 20.47
N ASP A 102 -8.39 7.12 20.55
CA ASP A 102 -8.95 6.62 21.81
C ASP A 102 -7.97 5.69 22.53
N LYS A 103 -7.28 4.80 21.79
CA LYS A 103 -6.26 3.91 22.35
C LYS A 103 -5.05 4.66 22.89
N LEU A 104 -4.61 5.70 22.20
CA LEU A 104 -3.50 6.54 22.64
C LEU A 104 -3.85 7.36 23.88
N GLU A 105 -5.10 7.82 24.01
CA GLU A 105 -5.55 8.66 25.12
C GLU A 105 -5.88 7.86 26.40
N TYR A 106 -6.62 6.75 26.27
CA TYR A 106 -7.19 6.03 27.42
C TYR A 106 -6.52 4.69 27.72
N GLY A 107 -5.59 4.24 26.87
CA GLY A 107 -4.91 2.95 26.96
C GLY A 107 -5.72 1.79 26.36
N SER A 108 -5.01 0.72 26.00
CA SER A 108 -5.55 -0.38 25.18
C SER A 108 -6.77 -1.09 25.76
N ASP A 109 -6.86 -1.21 27.09
CA ASP A 109 -7.91 -2.01 27.75
C ASP A 109 -9.27 -1.29 27.84
N LYS A 110 -9.31 0.02 27.57
CA LYS A 110 -10.53 0.85 27.70
C LYS A 110 -11.08 1.36 26.37
N ALA A 111 -10.45 1.00 25.26
CA ALA A 111 -10.90 1.44 23.94
C ALA A 111 -12.27 0.81 23.60
N LYS A 112 -13.25 1.66 23.33
CA LYS A 112 -14.65 1.25 23.06
C LYS A 112 -14.83 0.54 21.72
N ASN A 113 -13.85 0.66 20.81
CA ASN A 113 -13.99 0.32 19.40
C ASN A 113 -12.99 -0.78 18.94
N ASN A 114 -12.70 -1.77 19.78
CA ASN A 114 -11.80 -2.87 19.39
C ASN A 114 -12.31 -3.65 18.16
N ASP A 115 -13.62 -3.76 18.00
CA ASP A 115 -14.29 -4.44 16.87
C ASP A 115 -13.86 -3.87 15.50
N ILE A 116 -13.55 -2.57 15.42
CA ILE A 116 -13.14 -1.91 14.18
C ILE A 116 -11.75 -2.39 13.74
N LEU A 117 -10.84 -2.61 14.69
CA LEU A 117 -9.50 -3.11 14.39
C LEU A 117 -9.54 -4.58 13.94
N ASP A 118 -10.41 -5.38 14.56
CA ASP A 118 -10.61 -6.77 14.15
C ASP A 118 -11.21 -6.85 12.75
N LEU A 119 -12.18 -5.99 12.42
CA LEU A 119 -12.75 -5.87 11.08
C LEU A 119 -11.69 -5.48 10.04
N ILE A 120 -10.86 -4.47 10.32
CA ILE A 120 -9.81 -4.03 9.40
C ILE A 120 -8.76 -5.13 9.20
N LYS A 121 -8.43 -5.85 10.27
CA LYS A 121 -7.53 -7.00 10.20
C LYS A 121 -8.10 -8.09 9.29
N GLU A 122 -9.35 -8.48 9.48
CA GLU A 122 -10.01 -9.48 8.63
C GLU A 122 -10.06 -9.03 7.16
N LEU A 123 -10.37 -7.75 6.93
CA LEU A 123 -10.41 -7.16 5.60
C LEU A 123 -9.05 -7.23 4.89
N LEU A 124 -7.96 -6.87 5.59
CA LEU A 124 -6.59 -6.93 5.05
C LEU A 124 -6.11 -8.36 4.81
N GLU A 125 -6.43 -9.28 5.72
CA GLU A 125 -6.11 -10.70 5.55
C GLU A 125 -6.85 -11.32 4.36
N SER A 126 -8.09 -10.90 4.10
CA SER A 126 -8.88 -11.39 2.97
C SER A 126 -8.28 -10.97 1.62
N GLU A 127 -7.73 -9.76 1.52
CA GLU A 127 -7.11 -9.24 0.30
C GLU A 127 -5.75 -9.91 0.03
N GLY A 128 -4.95 -10.15 1.07
CA GLY A 128 -3.63 -10.78 0.95
C GLY A 128 -3.65 -12.28 0.60
N ARG A 129 -4.82 -12.92 0.59
CA ARG A 129 -5.01 -14.33 0.21
C ARG A 129 -5.30 -14.54 -1.28
N ILE A 130 -5.47 -13.46 -2.06
CA ILE A 130 -5.77 -13.48 -3.50
C ILE A 130 -4.47 -13.38 -4.30
#